data_AF-A0A1J5ICJ7-F1
#
_entry.id   AF-A0A1J5ICJ7-F1
#
_cell.length_a   1.000
_cell.length_b   1.000
_cell.length_c   1.000
_cell.angle_alpha   90.00
_cell.angle_beta   90.00
_cell.angle_gamma   90.00
#
_symmetry.space_group_name_H-M   'P 1'
#
loop_
_entity.id
_entity.type
_entity.pdbx_description
1 polymer ?
#
loop_
_entity_poly.entity_id
_entity_poly.type
_entity_poly.pdbx_seq_one_letter_code
_entity_poly.pdbx_strand_id
1 'polypeptide(L)'
;MTKEEKIEAIKQRARKNFTLGYNCAECVTEAVLSEMDTGLPPEVKKMATGFGGGVGLFGDTCGAIAGAVIAVGAVHGRSALPEGEGKEAVKKSANQLYGKPGLYRLFNQIPNKFKDKYGFTLCRDLTSKWQESWLCRDHAFHCREIITDAAAIAAELIMTDRDEAASRPFGSNVENLKDPEADQSNKVT
;
A
#
# COMPACT_ATOMS: atom_id res chain seq x y z
N MET A 1 -16.68 14.83 6.36
CA MET A 1 -16.85 13.39 6.14
C MET A 1 -16.17 12.65 7.27
N THR A 2 -16.80 11.61 7.80
CA THR A 2 -16.21 10.69 8.78
C THR A 2 -15.09 9.86 8.16
N LYS A 3 -14.33 9.12 9.00
CA LYS A 3 -13.29 8.20 8.53
C LYS A 3 -13.90 7.13 7.61
N GLU A 4 -15.04 6.59 8.00
CA GLU A 4 -15.77 5.54 7.31
C GLU A 4 -16.29 6.03 5.95
N GLU A 5 -16.84 7.25 5.90
CA GLU A 5 -17.29 7.87 4.65
C GLU A 5 -16.15 8.08 3.66
N LYS A 6 -14.97 8.51 4.13
CA LYS A 6 -13.80 8.68 3.26
C LYS A 6 -13.27 7.34 2.73
N ILE A 7 -13.19 6.32 3.57
CA ILE A 7 -12.77 4.97 3.15
C ILE A 7 -13.73 4.46 2.07
N GLU A 8 -15.04 4.63 2.26
CA GLU A 8 -16.03 4.19 1.29
C GLU A 8 -15.94 4.99 -0.02
N ALA A 9 -15.74 6.31 0.03
CA ALA A 9 -15.56 7.14 -1.16
C ALA A 9 -14.34 6.69 -1.99
N ILE A 10 -13.20 6.44 -1.35
CA ILE A 10 -11.97 5.96 -2.01
C ILE A 10 -12.21 4.58 -2.66
N LYS A 11 -12.88 3.66 -1.97
CA LYS A 11 -13.23 2.33 -2.52
C LYS A 11 -14.11 2.44 -3.76
N GLN A 12 -15.19 3.21 -3.67
CA GLN A 12 -16.15 3.37 -4.78
C GLN A 12 -15.49 4.04 -5.98
N ARG A 13 -14.63 5.03 -5.74
CA ARG A 13 -13.85 5.67 -6.79
C ARG A 13 -12.88 4.70 -7.47
N ALA A 14 -12.08 3.96 -6.71
CA ALA A 14 -11.14 2.98 -7.28
C ALA A 14 -11.87 1.90 -8.10
N ARG A 15 -13.03 1.43 -7.59
CA ARG A 15 -13.89 0.48 -8.31
C ARG A 15 -14.42 1.06 -9.62
N LYS A 16 -14.88 2.32 -9.60
CA LYS A 16 -15.38 3.03 -10.79
C LYS A 16 -14.27 3.28 -11.80
N ASN A 17 -13.08 3.66 -11.36
CA ASN A 17 -11.92 3.93 -12.20
C ASN A 17 -11.60 2.78 -13.15
N PHE A 18 -11.76 1.54 -12.69
CA PHE A 18 -11.52 0.37 -13.54
C PHE A 18 -12.48 0.30 -14.73
N THR A 19 -13.71 0.78 -14.58
CA THR A 19 -14.69 0.87 -15.69
C THR A 19 -14.38 2.00 -16.67
N LEU A 20 -13.53 2.96 -16.27
CA LEU A 20 -13.08 4.06 -17.12
C LEU A 20 -11.83 3.71 -17.95
N GLY A 21 -11.30 2.49 -17.80
CA GLY A 21 -10.14 2.01 -18.56
C GLY A 21 -8.79 2.23 -17.87
N TYR A 22 -8.77 2.71 -16.62
CA TYR A 22 -7.55 2.73 -15.83
C TYR A 22 -7.10 1.31 -15.47
N ASN A 23 -5.78 1.09 -15.44
CA ASN A 23 -5.24 -0.17 -14.93
C ASN A 23 -5.32 -0.24 -13.39
N CYS A 24 -5.05 -1.41 -12.82
CA CYS A 24 -5.21 -1.65 -11.39
C CYS A 24 -4.41 -0.72 -10.47
N ALA A 25 -3.18 -0.34 -10.85
CA ALA A 25 -2.35 0.57 -10.07
C ALA A 25 -2.85 2.02 -10.16
N GLU A 26 -3.22 2.45 -11.36
CA GLU A 26 -3.81 3.76 -11.62
C GLU A 26 -5.12 3.95 -10.86
N CYS A 27 -5.98 2.92 -10.85
CA CYS A 27 -7.28 2.97 -10.17
C CYS A 27 -7.15 3.36 -8.69
N VAL A 28 -6.22 2.72 -7.97
CA VAL A 28 -6.01 2.95 -6.54
C VAL A 28 -5.33 4.29 -6.28
N THR A 29 -4.29 4.59 -7.07
CA THR A 29 -3.53 5.85 -6.91
C THR A 29 -4.41 7.07 -7.18
N GLU A 30 -5.14 7.05 -8.29
CA GLU A 30 -6.04 8.14 -8.69
C GLU A 30 -7.16 8.34 -7.68
N ALA A 31 -7.70 7.24 -7.13
CA ALA A 31 -8.78 7.32 -6.16
C ALA A 31 -8.36 8.10 -4.92
N VAL A 32 -7.17 7.81 -4.37
CA VAL A 32 -6.65 8.53 -3.22
C VAL A 32 -6.31 9.98 -3.56
N LEU A 33 -5.60 10.23 -4.66
CA LEU A 33 -5.23 11.60 -5.07
C LEU A 33 -6.43 12.52 -5.29
N SER A 34 -7.60 11.94 -5.55
CA SER A 34 -8.83 12.71 -5.78
C SER A 34 -9.67 12.93 -4.53
N GLU A 35 -9.63 12.00 -3.57
CA GLU A 35 -10.45 12.05 -2.35
C GLU A 35 -9.67 12.58 -1.13
N MET A 36 -8.36 12.74 -1.26
CA MET A 36 -7.46 13.24 -0.23
C MET A 36 -6.70 14.47 -0.71
N ASP A 37 -6.53 15.45 0.19
CA ASP A 37 -5.60 16.56 -0.05
C ASP A 37 -4.18 16.11 0.25
N THR A 38 -3.47 15.67 -0.79
CA THR A 38 -2.09 15.21 -0.68
C THR A 38 -1.07 16.29 -1.04
N GLY A 39 -1.53 17.48 -1.48
CA GLY A 39 -0.65 18.52 -2.05
C GLY A 39 0.08 18.10 -3.34
N LEU A 40 -0.30 16.97 -3.96
CA LEU A 40 0.31 16.46 -5.19
C LEU A 40 -0.60 16.71 -6.40
N PRO A 41 -0.02 16.94 -7.58
CA PRO A 41 -0.81 17.11 -8.79
C PRO A 41 -1.44 15.78 -9.25
N PRO A 42 -2.62 15.79 -9.89
CA PRO A 42 -3.29 14.57 -10.38
C PRO A 42 -2.46 13.71 -11.34
N GLU A 43 -1.47 14.30 -12.00
CA GLU A 43 -0.54 13.65 -12.94
C GLU A 43 0.37 12.63 -12.26
N VAL A 44 0.52 12.64 -10.93
CA VAL A 44 1.32 11.65 -10.21
C VAL A 44 0.87 10.22 -10.51
N LYS A 45 -0.42 9.99 -10.85
CA LYS A 45 -0.90 8.67 -11.27
C LYS A 45 -0.19 8.10 -12.51
N LYS A 46 0.44 8.93 -13.35
CA LYS A 46 1.25 8.48 -14.50
C LYS A 46 2.43 7.61 -14.04
N MET A 47 2.94 7.83 -12.84
CA MET A 47 3.99 7.00 -12.24
C MET A 47 3.48 5.60 -11.90
N ALA A 48 2.17 5.43 -11.71
CA ALA A 48 1.55 4.14 -11.41
C ALA A 48 1.30 3.28 -12.67
N THR A 49 1.25 3.89 -13.86
CA THR A 49 0.88 3.22 -15.12
C THR A 49 1.70 1.97 -15.37
N GLY A 50 3.01 2.03 -15.15
CA GLY A 50 3.92 0.90 -15.39
C GLY A 50 3.63 -0.33 -14.56
N PHE A 51 2.96 -0.21 -13.40
CA PHE A 51 2.70 -1.33 -12.48
C PHE A 51 1.51 -2.21 -12.87
N GLY A 52 0.72 -1.83 -13.88
CA GLY A 52 -0.41 -2.62 -14.36
C GLY A 52 -0.01 -4.05 -14.74
N GLY A 53 -0.81 -5.06 -14.37
CA GLY A 53 -0.46 -6.48 -14.61
C GLY A 53 0.80 -6.95 -13.87
N GLY A 54 1.19 -6.23 -12.81
CA GLY A 54 2.36 -6.54 -12.00
C GLY A 54 3.68 -6.10 -12.63
N VAL A 55 3.71 -4.88 -13.19
CA VAL A 55 4.84 -4.23 -13.91
C VAL A 55 4.84 -4.43 -15.43
N GLY A 56 3.68 -4.28 -16.09
CA GLY A 56 3.59 -4.37 -17.55
C GLY A 56 3.37 -5.80 -18.03
N LEU A 57 2.41 -6.49 -17.40
CA LEU A 57 2.02 -7.88 -17.70
C LEU A 57 3.08 -8.95 -17.39
N PHE A 58 4.17 -8.60 -16.71
CA PHE A 58 5.19 -9.58 -16.29
C PHE A 58 4.66 -10.58 -15.24
N GLY A 59 3.68 -10.15 -14.43
CA GLY A 59 2.99 -11.02 -13.47
C GLY A 59 3.59 -11.03 -12.06
N ASP A 60 4.47 -10.08 -11.71
CA ASP A 60 5.02 -9.93 -10.35
C ASP A 60 4.02 -9.17 -9.46
N THR A 61 4.50 -8.49 -8.42
CA THR A 61 3.72 -7.78 -7.39
C THR A 61 2.51 -7.07 -7.99
N CYS A 62 1.31 -7.45 -7.55
CA CYS A 62 0.04 -6.96 -8.07
C CYS A 62 0.02 -5.44 -8.20
N GLY A 63 -0.42 -4.93 -9.35
CA GLY A 63 -0.49 -3.49 -9.59
C GLY A 63 -1.38 -2.74 -8.59
N ALA A 64 -2.45 -3.37 -8.10
CA ALA A 64 -3.28 -2.76 -7.05
C ALA A 64 -2.53 -2.58 -5.72
N ILE A 65 -1.66 -3.54 -5.36
CA ILE A 65 -0.77 -3.44 -4.19
C ILE A 65 0.22 -2.28 -4.40
N ALA A 66 0.86 -2.21 -5.56
CA ALA A 66 1.78 -1.12 -5.89
C ALA A 66 1.07 0.25 -5.85
N GLY A 67 -0.15 0.34 -6.40
CA GLY A 67 -0.98 1.55 -6.33
C GLY A 67 -1.33 1.96 -4.90
N ALA A 68 -1.64 1.00 -4.02
CA ALA A 68 -1.86 1.26 -2.60
C ALA A 68 -0.59 1.80 -1.91
N VAL A 69 0.59 1.24 -2.22
CA VAL A 69 1.88 1.72 -1.71
C VAL A 69 2.15 3.16 -2.16
N ILE A 70 1.94 3.46 -3.45
CA ILE A 70 2.08 4.83 -3.98
C ILE A 70 1.12 5.79 -3.27
N ALA A 71 -0.15 5.40 -3.15
CA ALA A 71 -1.19 6.21 -2.54
C ALA A 71 -0.94 6.51 -1.06
N VAL A 72 -0.52 5.51 -0.27
CA VAL A 72 -0.13 5.72 1.14
C VAL A 72 1.13 6.59 1.21
N GLY A 73 2.09 6.39 0.29
CA GLY A 73 3.29 7.22 0.20
C GLY A 73 3.02 8.68 -0.12
N ALA A 74 1.98 8.98 -0.89
CA ALA A 74 1.55 10.35 -1.19
C ALA A 74 1.12 11.14 0.06
N VAL A 75 0.73 10.45 1.14
CA VAL A 75 0.30 11.09 2.41
C VAL A 75 1.34 10.93 3.51
N HIS A 76 1.85 9.70 3.69
CA HIS A 76 2.67 9.32 4.84
C HIS A 76 4.15 9.10 4.50
N GLY A 77 4.54 9.24 3.23
CA GLY A 77 5.92 9.11 2.79
C GLY A 77 6.83 10.22 3.34
N ARG A 78 8.13 9.94 3.41
CA ARG A 78 9.13 10.97 3.72
C ARG A 78 9.36 11.87 2.50
N SER A 79 9.46 13.17 2.73
CA SER A 79 9.75 14.18 1.70
C SER A 79 11.24 14.55 1.61
N ALA A 80 12.00 14.31 2.68
CA ALA A 80 13.43 14.62 2.75
C ALA A 80 14.18 13.62 3.65
N LEU A 81 15.51 13.59 3.51
CA LEU A 81 16.39 12.93 4.47
C LEU A 81 16.52 13.78 5.75
N PRO A 82 16.87 13.17 6.90
CA PRO A 82 17.18 13.93 8.11
C PRO A 82 18.33 14.91 7.89
N GLU A 83 18.25 16.06 8.53
CA GLU A 83 19.33 17.05 8.52
C GLU A 83 20.61 16.53 9.19
N GLY A 84 21.75 17.05 8.73
CA GLY A 84 23.10 16.72 9.19
C GLY A 84 23.89 15.85 8.21
N GLU A 85 25.10 15.47 8.62
CA GLU A 85 26.04 14.70 7.79
C GLU A 85 26.62 13.50 8.54
N GLY A 86 27.25 12.60 7.79
CA GLY A 86 27.97 11.45 8.36
C GLY A 86 27.07 10.39 9.02
N LYS A 87 27.66 9.63 9.94
CA LYS A 87 27.04 8.44 10.55
C LYS A 87 25.73 8.75 11.30
N GLU A 88 25.63 9.92 11.93
CA GLU A 88 24.44 10.30 12.68
C GLU A 88 23.23 10.55 11.77
N ALA A 89 23.41 11.23 10.63
CA ALA A 89 22.35 11.43 9.65
C ALA A 89 21.86 10.09 9.07
N VAL A 90 22.80 9.18 8.76
CA VAL A 90 22.48 7.82 8.29
C VAL A 90 21.69 7.04 9.35
N LYS A 91 22.09 7.10 10.62
CA LYS A 91 21.39 6.43 11.73
C LYS A 91 19.97 6.97 11.91
N LYS A 92 19.77 8.30 11.85
CA LYS A 92 18.44 8.91 11.88
C LYS A 92 17.58 8.45 10.70
N SER A 93 18.15 8.37 9.50
CA SER A 93 17.45 7.91 8.28
C SER A 93 17.04 6.45 8.40
N ALA A 94 17.93 5.60 8.92
CA ALA A 94 17.62 4.20 9.23
C ALA A 94 16.49 4.10 10.26
N ASN A 95 16.53 4.90 11.33
CA ASN A 95 15.48 4.90 12.35
C ASN A 95 14.10 5.32 11.79
N GLN A 96 14.02 6.25 10.83
CA GLN A 96 12.75 6.59 10.17
C GLN A 96 12.14 5.40 9.40
N LEU A 97 12.96 4.44 8.96
CA LEU A 97 12.51 3.26 8.21
C LEU A 97 12.27 2.06 9.13
N TYR A 98 13.25 1.71 9.96
CA TYR A 98 13.28 0.50 10.79
C TYR A 98 12.73 0.69 12.22
N GLY A 99 12.58 1.93 12.67
CA GLY A 99 12.18 2.26 14.04
C GLY A 99 10.75 1.83 14.41
N LYS A 100 10.31 2.26 15.58
CA LYS A 100 8.94 2.12 16.08
C LYS A 100 8.55 3.45 16.76
N PRO A 101 8.01 4.42 16.01
CA PRO A 101 7.48 4.32 14.63
C PRO A 101 8.56 4.15 13.54
N GLY A 102 8.23 3.42 12.47
CA GLY A 102 9.10 3.24 11.29
C GLY A 102 8.31 2.96 10.01
N LEU A 103 8.66 3.60 8.91
CA LEU A 103 7.90 3.54 7.66
C LEU A 103 7.83 2.15 7.04
N TYR A 104 8.83 1.28 7.26
CA TYR A 104 8.72 -0.10 6.79
C TYR A 104 7.57 -0.85 7.44
N ARG A 105 7.24 -0.57 8.71
CA ARG A 105 6.08 -1.18 9.39
C ARG A 105 4.76 -0.72 8.78
N LEU A 106 4.68 0.56 8.41
CA LEU A 106 3.52 1.14 7.73
C LEU A 106 3.27 0.42 6.39
N PHE A 107 4.27 0.37 5.51
CA PHE A 107 4.11 -0.21 4.17
C PHE A 107 4.05 -1.74 4.18
N ASN A 108 4.71 -2.41 5.14
CA ASN A 108 4.68 -3.87 5.25
C ASN A 108 3.28 -4.42 5.52
N GLN A 109 2.38 -3.62 6.12
CA GLN A 109 0.99 -4.01 6.33
C GLN A 109 0.23 -4.27 5.02
N ILE A 110 0.53 -3.55 3.94
CA ILE A 110 -0.22 -3.64 2.68
C ILE A 110 -0.10 -5.05 2.06
N PRO A 111 1.10 -5.55 1.69
CA PRO A 111 1.22 -6.88 1.09
C PRO A 111 0.83 -8.01 2.07
N ASN A 112 1.01 -7.82 3.39
CA ASN A 112 0.59 -8.83 4.37
C ASN A 112 -0.94 -8.94 4.47
N LYS A 113 -1.68 -7.83 4.58
CA LYS A 113 -3.16 -7.83 4.55
C LYS A 113 -3.69 -8.46 3.26
N PHE A 114 -3.00 -8.23 2.13
CA PHE A 114 -3.32 -8.89 0.86
C PHE A 114 -3.08 -10.39 0.89
N LYS A 115 -1.89 -10.81 1.34
CA LYS A 115 -1.53 -12.22 1.44
C LYS A 115 -2.49 -12.97 2.38
N ASP A 116 -2.89 -12.37 3.49
CA ASP A 116 -3.84 -12.99 4.42
C ASP A 116 -5.22 -13.21 3.77
N LYS A 117 -5.66 -12.27 2.92
CA LYS A 117 -6.96 -12.35 2.23
C LYS A 117 -6.96 -13.28 1.02
N TYR A 118 -5.91 -13.24 0.20
CA TYR A 118 -5.89 -13.91 -1.11
C TYR A 118 -4.89 -15.07 -1.22
N GLY A 119 -4.01 -15.24 -0.21
CA GLY A 119 -2.92 -16.22 -0.22
C GLY A 119 -1.67 -15.76 -1.01
N PHE A 120 -1.82 -14.84 -1.95
CA PHE A 120 -0.76 -14.42 -2.87
C PHE A 120 -0.69 -12.89 -3.01
N THR A 121 0.48 -12.42 -3.44
CA THR A 121 0.72 -11.00 -3.77
C THR A 121 1.16 -10.79 -5.22
N LEU A 122 1.60 -11.86 -5.90
CA LEU A 122 2.01 -11.81 -7.30
C LEU A 122 0.78 -11.88 -8.21
N CYS A 123 0.77 -11.04 -9.24
CA CYS A 123 -0.33 -10.95 -10.18
C CYS A 123 -0.55 -12.30 -10.87
N ARG A 124 0.51 -13.02 -11.26
CA ARG A 124 0.39 -14.32 -11.93
C ARG A 124 -0.33 -15.37 -11.09
N ASP A 125 -0.14 -15.33 -9.77
CA ASP A 125 -0.73 -16.32 -8.87
C ASP A 125 -2.19 -15.99 -8.63
N LEU A 126 -2.47 -14.70 -8.38
CA LEU A 126 -3.82 -14.15 -8.23
C LEU A 126 -4.69 -14.39 -9.46
N THR A 127 -4.11 -14.31 -10.67
CA THR A 127 -4.83 -14.43 -11.94
C THR A 127 -4.56 -15.74 -12.68
N SER A 128 -3.97 -16.73 -12.01
CA SER A 128 -3.55 -18.01 -12.59
C SER A 128 -4.65 -18.73 -13.39
N LYS A 129 -5.92 -18.58 -12.99
CA LYS A 129 -7.07 -19.20 -13.67
C LYS A 129 -7.37 -18.67 -15.07
N TRP A 130 -6.85 -17.50 -15.45
CA TRP A 130 -7.24 -16.79 -16.67
C TRP A 130 -6.08 -16.53 -17.63
N GLN A 131 -4.95 -17.24 -17.51
CA GLN A 131 -3.79 -17.04 -18.40
C GLN A 131 -4.16 -17.24 -19.88
N GLU A 132 -4.96 -18.25 -20.20
CA GLU A 132 -5.44 -18.53 -21.57
C GLU A 132 -6.66 -17.69 -21.97
N SER A 133 -7.19 -16.87 -21.06
CA SER A 133 -8.42 -16.09 -21.26
C SER A 133 -8.32 -14.71 -20.59
N TRP A 134 -7.19 -14.02 -20.78
CA TRP A 134 -6.81 -12.84 -20.00
C TRP A 134 -7.85 -11.71 -20.05
N LEU A 135 -8.50 -11.48 -21.19
CA LEU A 135 -9.48 -10.40 -21.34
C LEU A 135 -10.93 -10.85 -21.03
N CYS A 136 -11.12 -11.97 -20.33
CA CYS A 136 -12.45 -12.43 -19.97
C CYS A 136 -13.09 -11.59 -18.85
N ARG A 137 -14.42 -11.65 -18.78
CA ARG A 137 -15.23 -10.94 -17.78
C ARG A 137 -14.86 -11.32 -16.35
N ASP A 138 -14.58 -12.60 -16.10
CA ASP A 138 -14.32 -13.09 -14.75
C ASP A 138 -12.98 -12.59 -14.20
N HIS A 139 -11.95 -12.53 -15.05
CA HIS A 139 -10.68 -11.89 -14.69
C HIS A 139 -10.87 -10.40 -14.38
N ALA A 140 -11.63 -9.68 -15.21
CA ALA A 140 -11.92 -8.26 -14.97
C ALA A 140 -12.67 -8.06 -13.63
N PHE A 141 -13.66 -8.89 -13.32
CA PHE A 141 -14.36 -8.83 -12.04
C PHE A 141 -13.46 -9.15 -10.86
N HIS A 142 -12.61 -10.17 -10.96
CA HIS A 142 -11.64 -10.48 -9.92
C HIS A 142 -10.67 -9.34 -9.65
N CYS A 143 -10.06 -8.78 -10.70
CA CYS A 143 -9.18 -7.61 -10.57
C CYS A 143 -9.90 -6.40 -9.97
N ARG A 144 -11.18 -6.18 -10.31
CA ARG A 144 -11.98 -5.09 -9.74
C ARG A 144 -12.21 -5.25 -8.23
N GLU A 145 -12.43 -6.47 -7.74
CA GLU A 145 -12.52 -6.73 -6.29
C GLU A 145 -11.17 -6.46 -5.60
N ILE A 146 -10.07 -6.97 -6.18
CA ILE A 146 -8.70 -6.68 -5.69
C ILE A 146 -8.42 -5.18 -5.61
N ILE A 147 -8.79 -4.41 -6.65
CA ILE A 147 -8.64 -2.95 -6.68
C ILE A 147 -9.43 -2.30 -5.54
N THR A 148 -10.67 -2.75 -5.32
CA THR A 148 -11.55 -2.21 -4.27
C THR A 148 -10.96 -2.47 -2.88
N ASP A 149 -10.43 -3.67 -2.65
CA ASP A 149 -9.79 -4.04 -1.38
C ASP A 149 -8.45 -3.34 -1.17
N ALA A 150 -7.66 -3.12 -2.24
CA ALA A 150 -6.42 -2.34 -2.17
C ALA A 150 -6.69 -0.90 -1.76
N ALA A 151 -7.71 -0.30 -2.36
CA ALA A 151 -8.14 1.04 -2.04
C ALA A 151 -8.64 1.14 -0.59
N ALA A 152 -9.35 0.12 -0.09
CA ALA A 152 -9.78 0.07 1.31
C ALA A 152 -8.59 0.03 2.29
N ILE A 153 -7.61 -0.84 2.01
CA ILE A 153 -6.39 -0.95 2.84
C ILE A 153 -5.59 0.36 2.83
N ALA A 154 -5.41 0.95 1.65
CA ALA A 154 -4.73 2.24 1.52
C ALA A 154 -5.46 3.33 2.32
N ALA A 155 -6.78 3.43 2.16
CA ALA A 155 -7.60 4.41 2.86
C ALA A 155 -7.56 4.22 4.39
N GLU A 156 -7.62 2.98 4.89
CA GLU A 156 -7.49 2.70 6.32
C GLU A 156 -6.17 3.23 6.89
N LEU A 157 -5.05 2.98 6.21
CA LEU A 157 -3.72 3.43 6.62
C LEU A 157 -3.57 4.96 6.51
N ILE A 158 -4.07 5.55 5.43
CA ILE A 158 -4.09 7.01 5.23
C ILE A 158 -4.89 7.72 6.32
N MET A 159 -6.03 7.15 6.71
CA MET A 159 -6.92 7.70 7.73
C MET A 159 -6.53 7.29 9.16
N THR A 160 -5.37 6.67 9.34
CA THR A 160 -4.77 6.39 10.65
C THR A 160 -3.61 7.35 10.86
N ASP A 161 -3.39 7.78 12.11
CA ASP A 161 -2.21 8.55 12.45
C ASP A 161 -0.95 7.80 11.99
N ARG A 162 0.00 8.55 11.42
CA ARG A 162 1.17 7.95 10.80
C ARG A 162 2.00 7.18 11.82
N ASP A 163 2.22 7.75 12.99
CA ASP A 163 3.09 7.16 14.00
C ASP A 163 2.39 5.98 14.70
N GLU A 164 1.07 6.04 14.87
CA GLU A 164 0.26 4.87 15.26
C GLU A 164 0.43 3.71 14.26
N ALA A 165 0.17 3.96 12.97
CA ALA A 165 0.24 2.93 11.94
C ALA A 165 1.66 2.42 11.73
N ALA A 166 2.67 3.29 11.84
CA ALA A 166 4.09 2.96 11.75
C ALA A 166 4.65 2.31 13.03
N SER A 167 3.87 2.24 14.12
CA SER A 167 4.25 1.53 15.36
C SER A 167 3.63 0.14 15.46
N ARG A 168 2.82 -0.27 14.47
CA ARG A 168 2.25 -1.62 14.44
C ARG A 168 3.35 -2.69 14.24
N PRO A 169 3.12 -3.92 14.71
CA PRO A 169 4.09 -5.00 14.51
C PRO A 169 4.36 -5.31 13.05
N PHE A 170 5.55 -5.82 12.74
CA PHE A 170 5.82 -6.36 11.40
C PHE A 170 4.99 -7.62 11.16
N GLY A 171 4.49 -7.77 9.93
CA GLY A 171 4.04 -9.05 9.40
C GLY A 171 5.21 -9.86 8.84
N SER A 172 4.94 -10.71 7.85
CA SER A 172 5.99 -11.37 7.07
C SER A 172 6.91 -10.32 6.45
N ASN A 173 8.22 -10.48 6.65
CA ASN A 173 9.25 -9.57 6.15
C ASN A 173 10.53 -10.33 5.83
N VAL A 174 11.32 -9.80 4.88
CA VAL A 174 12.47 -10.51 4.29
C VAL A 174 13.71 -10.54 5.20
N GLU A 175 13.78 -9.67 6.20
CA GLU A 175 14.91 -9.57 7.13
C GLU A 175 14.67 -10.33 8.45
N ASN A 176 13.52 -11.00 8.58
CA ASN A 176 13.10 -11.66 9.82
C ASN A 176 13.09 -10.72 11.05
N LEU A 177 12.77 -9.45 10.81
CA LEU A 177 12.61 -8.44 11.85
C LEU A 177 11.49 -8.90 12.80
N LYS A 178 11.82 -8.93 14.09
CA LYS A 178 10.87 -9.14 15.16
C LYS A 178 10.60 -7.81 15.83
N ASP A 179 9.38 -7.63 16.33
CA ASP A 179 9.15 -6.55 17.28
C ASP A 179 10.04 -6.78 18.51
N PRO A 180 10.70 -5.73 19.02
CA PRO A 180 11.30 -5.84 20.34
C PRO A 180 10.21 -6.31 21.27
N GLU A 181 10.45 -7.41 21.98
CA GLU A 181 9.49 -7.97 22.94
C GLU A 181 8.94 -6.81 23.77
N ALA A 182 7.62 -6.74 23.92
CA ALA A 182 7.03 -5.83 24.88
C ALA A 182 7.69 -6.18 26.21
N ASP A 183 8.59 -5.31 26.68
CA ASP A 183 9.39 -5.54 27.87
C ASP A 183 8.45 -5.79 29.05
N GLN A 184 8.24 -7.08 29.37
CA GLN A 184 7.52 -7.53 30.56
C GLN A 184 8.48 -7.70 31.75
N SER A 185 9.70 -7.14 31.70
CA SER A 185 10.67 -7.26 32.80
C SER A 185 10.69 -6.07 33.78
N ASN A 186 9.62 -5.28 33.82
CA ASN A 186 9.33 -4.37 34.93
C ASN A 186 7.96 -4.64 35.58
N LYS A 187 7.70 -5.91 35.91
CA LYS A 187 6.82 -6.24 37.02
C LYS A 187 7.67 -6.40 38.28
N VAL A 188 7.69 -5.32 39.06
CA VAL A 188 7.85 -5.26 40.52
C VAL A 188 7.95 -6.63 41.18
N THR A 189 9.13 -6.94 41.70
CA THR A 189 9.35 -7.51 43.04
C THR A 189 10.65 -6.94 43.58
#